data_AF-A0A4U0VYJ6-F1
#
_entry.id   AF-A0A4U0VYJ6-F1
#
_cell.length_a   1.000
_cell.length_b   1.000
_cell.length_c   1.000
_cell.angle_alpha   90.00
_cell.angle_beta   90.00
_cell.angle_gamma   90.00
#
_symmetry.space_group_name_H-M   'P 1'
#
loop_
_entity.id
_entity.type
_entity.pdbx_description
1 polymer ?
#
loop_
_entity_poly.entity_id
_entity_poly.type
_entity_poly.pdbx_seq_one_letter_code
_entity_poly.pdbx_strand_id
1 'polypeptide(L)'
;MLLTNQREDLKKAVARIADRFRPFAARYASFGVLENDEKTRRFLGIEVGQGYAELEALVRKLDEAFAEMRLPAYYPEPRFHTSIAWTTTTSATTPTTLPPFAEPTPTLEALEARFGPSLRKEGQVWVGEVCVKIGKDVARYRLSGSEGTG
;
A
#
# COMPACT_ATOMS: atom_id res chain seq x y z
N MET A 1 -17.40 -10.52 -1.37
CA MET A 1 -17.84 -9.76 -2.56
C MET A 1 -18.78 -8.66 -2.09
N LEU A 2 -18.55 -7.40 -2.45
CA LEU A 2 -19.38 -6.27 -2.01
C LEU A 2 -20.77 -6.34 -2.65
N LEU A 3 -21.83 -6.27 -1.84
CA LEU A 3 -23.20 -6.17 -2.36
C LEU A 3 -23.43 -4.80 -3.01
N THR A 4 -24.35 -4.71 -3.97
CA THR A 4 -24.61 -3.47 -4.72
C THR A 4 -24.98 -2.29 -3.80
N ASN A 5 -25.76 -2.54 -2.75
CA ASN A 5 -26.13 -1.54 -1.75
C ASN A 5 -24.92 -1.09 -0.90
N GLN A 6 -23.96 -1.97 -0.64
CA GLN A 6 -22.77 -1.63 0.17
C GLN A 6 -21.76 -0.75 -0.58
N ARG A 7 -21.84 -0.65 -1.91
CA ARG A 7 -20.86 0.11 -2.71
C ARG A 7 -20.88 1.59 -2.37
N GLU A 8 -22.09 2.12 -2.20
CA GLU A 8 -22.29 3.53 -1.91
C GLU A 8 -21.93 3.84 -0.45
N ASP A 9 -22.25 2.92 0.46
CA ASP A 9 -21.87 3.04 1.87
C ASP A 9 -20.36 3.03 2.05
N LEU A 10 -19.64 2.15 1.33
CA LEU A 10 -18.18 2.13 1.31
C LEU A 10 -17.61 3.45 0.79
N LYS A 11 -18.13 3.96 -0.34
CA LYS A 11 -17.69 5.25 -0.91
C LYS A 11 -17.89 6.39 0.08
N LYS A 12 -19.05 6.47 0.73
CA LYS A 12 -19.36 7.48 1.76
C LYS A 12 -18.45 7.33 2.99
N ALA A 13 -18.17 6.10 3.42
CA ALA A 13 -17.26 5.86 4.54
C ALA A 13 -15.85 6.36 4.21
N VAL A 14 -15.31 6.01 3.04
CA VAL A 14 -13.98 6.47 2.61
C VAL A 14 -13.94 7.99 2.44
N ALA A 15 -14.97 8.62 1.88
CA ALA A 15 -15.06 10.08 1.79
C ALA A 15 -14.97 10.74 3.18
N ARG A 16 -15.78 10.27 4.14
CA ARG A 16 -15.77 10.77 5.53
C ARG A 16 -14.44 10.57 6.25
N ILE A 17 -13.71 9.51 5.92
CA ILE A 17 -12.38 9.25 6.46
C ILE A 17 -11.39 10.21 5.82
N ALA A 18 -11.37 10.33 4.48
CA ALA A 18 -10.49 11.25 3.76
C ALA A 18 -10.63 12.69 4.26
N ASP A 19 -11.85 13.13 4.57
CA ASP A 19 -12.11 14.48 5.11
C ASP A 19 -11.54 14.73 6.52
N ARG A 20 -11.16 13.69 7.26
CA ARG A 20 -10.58 13.80 8.61
C ARG A 20 -9.06 13.65 8.63
N PHE A 21 -8.48 13.07 7.58
CA PHE A 21 -7.04 12.88 7.48
C PHE A 21 -6.41 14.05 6.75
N ARG A 22 -5.32 14.57 7.31
CA ARG A 22 -4.52 15.57 6.61
C ARG A 22 -3.70 14.92 5.53
N PRO A 23 -3.46 15.61 4.40
CA PRO A 23 -2.36 15.26 3.52
C PRO A 23 -1.04 15.23 4.29
N PHE A 24 -0.16 14.31 3.93
CA PHE A 24 1.14 14.16 4.59
C PHE A 24 2.24 13.78 3.59
N ALA A 25 3.47 14.08 3.97
CA ALA A 25 4.64 13.60 3.25
C ALA A 25 5.02 12.20 3.75
N ALA A 26 5.26 11.29 2.82
CA ALA A 26 5.89 10.00 3.10
C ALA A 26 7.25 9.94 2.39
N ARG A 27 8.11 9.01 2.79
CA ARG A 27 9.40 8.80 2.15
C ARG A 27 9.73 7.32 2.07
N TYR A 28 10.29 6.94 0.92
CA TYR A 28 10.80 5.60 0.71
C TYR A 28 12.02 5.29 1.59
N ALA A 29 12.15 4.02 1.98
CA ALA A 29 13.22 3.54 2.83
C ALA A 29 14.12 2.51 2.13
N SER A 30 13.52 1.49 1.53
CA SER A 30 14.26 0.34 1.00
C SER A 30 13.53 -0.31 -0.16
N PHE A 31 14.27 -1.08 -0.96
CA PHE A 31 13.65 -2.04 -1.87
C PHE A 31 13.14 -3.25 -1.10
N GLY A 32 12.10 -3.88 -1.64
CA GLY A 32 11.52 -5.07 -1.08
C GLY A 32 10.87 -5.94 -2.14
N VAL A 33 10.68 -7.21 -1.80
CA VAL A 33 10.00 -8.17 -2.66
C VAL A 33 8.75 -8.67 -1.97
N LEU A 34 7.67 -8.71 -2.74
CA LEU A 34 6.35 -9.13 -2.28
C LEU A 34 5.82 -10.21 -3.21
N GLU A 35 5.00 -11.10 -2.67
CA GLU A 35 4.27 -12.10 -3.43
C GLU A 35 2.81 -12.03 -2.97
N ASN A 36 1.86 -12.12 -3.91
CA ASN A 36 0.45 -12.14 -3.51
C ASN A 36 0.09 -13.44 -2.81
N ASP A 37 -1.01 -13.44 -2.07
CA ASP A 37 -1.44 -14.57 -1.25
C ASP A 37 -1.64 -15.86 -2.07
N GLU A 38 -2.12 -15.75 -3.31
CA GLU A 38 -2.29 -16.89 -4.21
C GLU A 38 -0.98 -17.39 -4.85
N LYS A 39 0.15 -16.70 -4.60
CA LYS A 39 1.46 -17.01 -5.18
C LYS A 39 1.47 -17.10 -6.70
N THR A 40 0.67 -16.26 -7.35
CA THR A 40 0.60 -16.17 -8.82
C THR A 40 1.33 -14.96 -9.36
N ARG A 41 1.71 -14.01 -8.50
CA ARG A 41 2.38 -12.76 -8.84
C ARG A 41 3.43 -12.43 -7.79
N ARG A 42 4.63 -12.09 -8.27
CA ARG A 42 5.74 -11.59 -7.45
C ARG A 42 6.11 -10.19 -7.91
N PHE A 43 6.39 -9.30 -6.96
CA PHE A 43 6.56 -7.87 -7.18
C PHE A 43 7.90 -7.39 -6.63
N LEU A 44 8.57 -6.53 -7.39
CA LEU A 44 9.61 -5.66 -6.86
C LEU A 44 8.95 -4.34 -6.45
N GLY A 45 9.15 -3.95 -5.20
CA GLY A 45 8.57 -2.74 -4.63
C GLY A 45 9.60 -1.88 -3.93
N ILE A 46 9.20 -0.65 -3.63
CA ILE A 46 9.92 0.29 -2.78
C ILE A 46 9.05 0.57 -1.57
N GLU A 47 9.53 0.25 -0.38
CA GLU A 47 8.80 0.37 0.87
C GLU A 47 8.88 1.77 1.45
N VAL A 48 7.79 2.18 2.10
CA VAL A 48 7.68 3.45 2.82
C VAL A 48 8.30 3.29 4.20
N GLY A 49 9.17 4.21 4.59
CA GLY A 49 9.67 4.35 5.96
C GLY A 49 9.00 5.51 6.69
N GLN A 50 9.33 6.74 6.30
CA GLN A 50 8.65 7.92 6.88
C GLN A 50 7.22 8.02 6.30
N GLY A 51 6.24 8.36 7.13
CA GLY A 51 4.82 8.35 6.73
C GLY A 51 4.11 7.03 7.04
N TYR A 52 4.80 6.05 7.62
CA TYR A 52 4.24 4.75 7.98
C TYR A 52 3.11 4.88 9.01
N ALA A 53 3.32 5.66 10.07
CA ALA A 53 2.33 5.84 11.13
C ALA A 53 1.05 6.51 10.61
N GLU A 54 1.18 7.48 9.70
CA GLU A 54 0.07 8.15 9.05
C GLU A 54 -0.72 7.20 8.14
N LEU A 55 -0.02 6.34 7.36
CA LEU A 55 -0.65 5.30 6.55
C LEU A 55 -1.34 4.24 7.41
N GLU A 56 -0.70 3.79 8.48
CA GLU A 56 -1.27 2.83 9.43
C GLU A 56 -2.51 3.39 10.11
N ALA A 57 -2.48 4.65 10.56
CA ALA A 57 -3.64 5.31 11.15
C ALA A 57 -4.80 5.41 10.15
N LEU A 58 -4.51 5.72 8.88
CA LEU A 58 -5.50 5.76 7.81
C LEU A 58 -6.12 4.39 7.55
N VAL A 59 -5.29 3.35 7.43
CA VAL A 59 -5.74 1.95 7.25
C VAL A 59 -6.58 1.49 8.43
N ARG A 60 -6.18 1.78 9.67
CA ARG A 60 -6.97 1.41 10.86
C ARG A 60 -8.37 2.00 10.81
N LYS A 61 -8.54 3.25 10.35
CA LYS A 61 -9.86 3.86 10.17
C LYS A 61 -10.65 3.24 9.02
N LEU A 62 -9.98 2.80 7.97
CA LEU A 62 -10.62 2.03 6.90
C LEU A 62 -11.09 0.66 7.42
N ASP A 63 -10.27 -0.03 8.21
CA ASP A 63 -10.57 -1.34 8.80
C ASP A 63 -11.77 -1.27 9.77
N GLU A 64 -11.85 -0.22 10.59
CA GLU A 64 -13.04 0.06 11.42
C GLU A 64 -14.32 0.13 10.56
N ALA A 65 -14.28 0.89 9.46
CA ALA A 65 -15.41 0.99 8.53
C ALA A 65 -15.69 -0.32 7.78
N PHE A 66 -14.65 -1.07 7.44
CA PHE A 66 -14.77 -2.38 6.78
C PHE A 66 -15.45 -3.38 7.70
N ALA A 67 -15.13 -3.37 9.00
CA ALA A 67 -15.76 -4.22 10.00
C ALA A 67 -17.27 -3.97 10.11
N GLU A 68 -17.71 -2.71 10.09
CA GLU A 68 -19.15 -2.34 10.07
C GLU A 68 -19.89 -2.95 8.87
N MET A 69 -19.19 -3.11 7.74
CA MET A 69 -19.72 -3.69 6.50
C MET A 69 -19.46 -5.20 6.37
N ARG A 70 -18.87 -5.85 7.39
CA ARG A 70 -18.43 -7.26 7.39
C ARG A 70 -17.45 -7.58 6.24
N LEU A 71 -16.58 -6.63 5.92
CA LEU A 71 -15.47 -6.78 4.98
C LEU A 71 -14.20 -7.18 5.74
N PRO A 72 -13.25 -7.89 5.09
CA PRO A 72 -11.98 -8.23 5.71
C PRO A 72 -11.17 -6.97 6.01
N ALA A 73 -10.43 -7.00 7.12
CA ALA A 73 -9.43 -5.99 7.47
C ALA A 73 -8.19 -6.13 6.58
N TYR A 74 -7.32 -5.12 6.63
CA TYR A 74 -6.01 -5.15 6.00
C TYR A 74 -5.05 -6.14 6.70
N TYR A 75 -3.86 -6.32 6.12
CA TYR A 75 -2.83 -7.20 6.66
C TYR A 75 -2.41 -6.79 8.08
N PRO A 76 -2.25 -7.73 9.04
CA PRO A 76 -1.83 -7.41 10.41
C PRO A 76 -0.46 -6.71 10.49
N GLU A 77 0.45 -7.07 9.58
CA GLU A 77 1.76 -6.45 9.43
C GLU A 77 1.81 -5.72 8.08
N PRO A 78 1.32 -4.46 8.02
CA PRO A 78 1.25 -3.74 6.77
C PRO A 78 2.64 -3.38 6.26
N ARG A 79 2.93 -3.77 5.02
CA ARG A 79 4.12 -3.31 4.28
C ARG A 79 3.65 -2.29 3.25
N PHE A 80 3.65 -1.01 3.60
CA PHE A 80 3.28 0.05 2.66
C PHE A 80 4.37 0.23 1.61
N HIS A 81 4.00 0.14 0.33
CA HIS A 81 4.96 0.14 -0.76
C HIS A 81 4.36 0.64 -2.07
N THR A 82 5.26 0.99 -2.99
CA THR A 82 4.95 1.16 -4.40
C THR A 82 5.58 0.02 -5.19
N SER A 83 4.77 -0.80 -5.84
CA SER A 83 5.25 -1.83 -6.77
C SER A 83 5.70 -1.18 -8.08
N ILE A 84 6.93 -1.47 -8.49
CA ILE A 84 7.54 -0.90 -9.72
C ILE A 84 7.67 -1.92 -10.85
N ALA A 85 7.69 -3.22 -10.54
CA ALA A 85 7.71 -4.31 -11.51
C ALA A 85 7.05 -5.56 -10.94
N TRP A 86 6.62 -6.48 -11.82
CA TRP A 86 6.06 -7.77 -11.41
C TRP A 86 6.35 -8.89 -12.40
N THR A 87 6.25 -10.14 -11.93
CA THR A 87 6.42 -11.37 -12.73
C THR A 87 5.40 -12.44 -12.33
N THR A 88 5.13 -13.37 -13.24
CA THR A 88 4.37 -14.61 -12.98
C THR A 88 5.24 -15.75 -12.45
N THR A 89 6.56 -15.59 -12.49
CA THR A 89 7.51 -16.55 -11.91
C THR A 89 7.60 -16.33 -10.41
N THR A 90 6.91 -17.18 -9.65
CA THR A 90 6.79 -17.12 -8.19
C THR A 90 7.41 -18.33 -7.53
N SER A 91 7.50 -18.31 -6.19
CA SER A 91 7.93 -19.46 -5.40
C SER A 91 7.07 -20.72 -5.63
N ALA A 92 5.82 -20.59 -6.09
CA ALA A 92 4.97 -21.73 -6.43
C ALA A 92 5.27 -22.32 -7.82
N THR A 93 5.69 -21.49 -8.78
CA THR A 93 5.93 -21.92 -10.17
C THR A 93 7.36 -22.42 -10.42
N THR A 94 8.33 -22.02 -9.59
CA THR A 94 9.73 -22.45 -9.68
C THR A 94 10.17 -23.13 -8.38
N PRO A 95 9.76 -24.38 -8.13
CA PRO A 95 10.16 -25.10 -6.92
C PRO A 95 11.64 -25.49 -6.92
N THR A 96 12.29 -25.53 -8.09
CA THR A 96 13.67 -26.00 -8.26
C THR A 96 14.67 -24.89 -8.58
N THR A 97 14.21 -23.66 -8.85
CA THR A 97 15.06 -22.51 -9.16
C THR A 97 14.60 -21.28 -8.38
N LEU A 98 15.54 -20.38 -8.06
CA LEU A 98 15.20 -19.14 -7.38
C LEU A 98 14.32 -18.27 -8.28
N PRO A 99 13.15 -17.80 -7.80
CA PRO A 99 12.33 -16.87 -8.56
C PRO A 99 13.08 -15.53 -8.72
N PRO A 100 12.70 -14.69 -9.71
CA PRO A 100 13.22 -13.34 -9.84
C PRO A 100 13.11 -12.58 -8.52
N PHE A 101 14.17 -11.85 -8.16
CA PHE A 101 14.22 -11.09 -6.91
C PHE A 101 14.04 -11.98 -5.65
N ALA A 102 14.52 -13.23 -5.65
CA ALA A 102 14.61 -14.01 -4.42
C ALA A 102 15.58 -13.30 -3.43
N GLU A 103 15.39 -13.46 -2.12
CA GLU A 103 16.35 -12.98 -1.13
C GLU A 103 17.18 -14.16 -0.57
N PRO A 104 18.47 -13.96 -0.24
CA PRO A 104 19.30 -12.82 -0.62
C PRO A 104 19.75 -12.97 -2.07
N THR A 105 19.37 -12.03 -2.95
CA THR A 105 20.01 -11.95 -4.27
C THR A 105 20.87 -10.69 -4.36
N PRO A 106 22.06 -10.77 -5.01
CA PRO A 106 22.90 -9.62 -5.27
C PRO A 106 22.17 -8.45 -5.93
N THR A 107 21.03 -8.71 -6.58
CA THR A 107 20.19 -7.71 -7.24
C THR A 107 19.56 -6.71 -6.25
N LEU A 108 18.96 -7.17 -5.14
CA LEU A 108 18.36 -6.25 -4.16
C LEU A 108 19.43 -5.47 -3.40
N GLU A 109 20.49 -6.14 -3.00
CA GLU A 109 21.65 -5.49 -2.39
C GLU A 109 22.27 -4.44 -3.33
N ALA A 110 22.38 -4.73 -4.64
CA ALA A 110 22.90 -3.77 -5.61
C ALA A 110 21.94 -2.57 -5.82
N LEU A 111 20.63 -2.80 -5.85
CA LEU A 111 19.63 -1.72 -5.91
C LEU A 111 19.72 -0.84 -4.67
N GLU A 112 19.80 -1.46 -3.49
CA GLU A 112 19.88 -0.78 -2.21
C GLU A 112 21.19 0.01 -2.08
N ALA A 113 22.33 -0.58 -2.43
CA ALA A 113 23.63 0.09 -2.42
C ALA A 113 23.68 1.28 -3.39
N ARG A 114 23.04 1.14 -4.57
CA ARG A 114 23.07 2.17 -5.61
C ARG A 114 22.07 3.31 -5.36
N PHE A 115 20.85 2.99 -4.95
CA PHE A 115 19.74 3.95 -4.92
C PHE A 115 19.19 4.20 -3.51
N GLY A 116 19.46 3.32 -2.55
CA GLY A 116 18.97 3.42 -1.18
C GLY A 116 19.27 4.77 -0.50
N PRO A 117 20.50 5.32 -0.57
CA PRO A 117 20.80 6.63 0.00
C PRO A 117 19.95 7.76 -0.62
N SER A 118 19.79 7.77 -1.94
CA SER A 118 18.95 8.73 -2.65
C SER A 118 17.46 8.55 -2.33
N LEU A 119 16.96 7.32 -2.19
CA LEU A 119 15.58 7.06 -1.77
C LEU A 119 15.30 7.68 -0.40
N ARG A 120 16.19 7.50 0.58
CA ARG A 120 16.02 8.03 1.95
C ARG A 120 16.21 9.54 2.05
N LYS A 121 16.88 10.16 1.08
CA LYS A 121 17.14 11.61 1.05
C LYS A 121 16.11 12.37 0.20
N GLU A 122 15.80 11.84 -0.97
CA GLU A 122 15.08 12.53 -2.07
C GLU A 122 13.79 11.81 -2.46
N GLY A 123 13.59 10.54 -2.07
CA GLY A 123 12.42 9.73 -2.39
C GLY A 123 11.15 10.11 -1.62
N GLN A 124 10.92 11.40 -1.39
CA GLN A 124 9.70 11.90 -0.77
C GLN A 124 8.53 11.79 -1.75
N VAL A 125 7.40 11.34 -1.23
CA VAL A 125 6.12 11.29 -1.96
C VAL A 125 5.06 12.03 -1.16
N TRP A 126 4.15 12.68 -1.87
CA TRP A 126 3.03 13.38 -1.26
C TRP A 126 1.78 12.50 -1.25
N VAL A 127 1.25 12.20 -0.07
CA VAL A 127 0.01 11.47 0.10
C VAL A 127 -1.11 12.49 0.28
N GLY A 128 -1.85 12.75 -0.80
CA GLY A 128 -2.92 13.76 -0.82
C GLY A 128 -4.31 13.21 -1.11
N GLU A 129 -4.44 11.96 -1.52
CA GLU A 129 -5.71 11.37 -1.95
C GLU A 129 -5.80 9.88 -1.60
N VAL A 130 -7.03 9.42 -1.36
CA VAL A 130 -7.38 8.00 -1.24
C VAL A 130 -8.25 7.62 -2.42
N CYS A 131 -7.91 6.52 -3.09
CA CYS A 131 -8.66 6.00 -4.24
C CYS A 131 -9.39 4.73 -3.86
N VAL A 132 -10.66 4.60 -4.27
CA VAL A 132 -11.47 3.39 -4.11
C VAL A 132 -11.83 2.86 -5.48
N LYS A 133 -11.48 1.62 -5.76
CA LYS A 133 -11.85 0.91 -6.99
C LYS A 133 -12.88 -0.17 -6.69
N ILE A 134 -14.05 -0.09 -7.36
CA ILE A 134 -15.11 -1.09 -7.25
C ILE A 134 -15.48 -1.55 -8.67
N GLY A 135 -15.02 -2.74 -9.06
CA GLY A 135 -15.17 -3.21 -10.44
C GLY A 135 -14.43 -2.31 -11.43
N LYS A 136 -15.18 -1.65 -12.30
CA LYS A 136 -14.65 -0.68 -13.29
C LYS A 136 -14.63 0.77 -12.77
N ASP A 137 -15.32 1.04 -11.67
CA ASP A 137 -15.47 2.40 -11.14
C ASP A 137 -14.30 2.75 -10.23
N VAL A 138 -13.73 3.94 -10.41
CA VAL A 138 -12.69 4.51 -9.53
C VAL A 138 -13.19 5.84 -9.00
N ALA A 139 -13.29 5.95 -7.67
CA ALA A 139 -13.54 7.19 -6.97
C ALA A 139 -12.26 7.69 -6.28
N ARG A 140 -12.07 9.00 -6.21
CA ARG A 140 -10.92 9.64 -5.56
C ARG A 140 -11.42 10.63 -4.52
N TYR A 141 -10.81 10.62 -3.35
CA TYR A 141 -11.17 11.50 -2.24
C TYR A 141 -9.90 12.19 -1.75
N ARG A 142 -9.92 13.52 -1.75
CA ARG A 142 -8.78 14.32 -1.29
C ARG A 142 -8.73 14.27 0.24
N LEU A 143 -7.53 14.08 0.77
CA LEU A 143 -7.29 14.25 2.20
C LEU A 143 -7.45 15.73 2.54
N SER A 144 -8.35 16.07 3.46
CA SER A 144 -8.75 17.46 3.70
C SER A 144 -8.88 17.84 5.19
N GLY A 145 -8.44 16.96 6.10
CA GLY A 145 -8.54 17.17 7.55
C GLY A 145 -8.12 18.58 7.99
N SER A 146 -8.95 19.23 8.81
CA SER A 146 -8.67 20.54 9.40
C SER A 146 -7.91 20.42 10.73
N GLU A 147 -7.28 21.53 11.18
CA GLU A 147 -6.77 21.64 12.55
C GLU A 147 -7.89 21.59 13.57
N GLY A 148 -8.18 20.38 14.08
CA GLY A 148 -8.82 20.22 15.37
C GLY A 148 -7.77 20.38 16.46
N THR A 149 -7.71 21.56 17.07
CA THR A 149 -7.19 21.72 18.44
C THR A 149 -7.87 20.71 19.35
N GLY A 150 -7.11 19.72 19.81
CA GLY A 150 -7.48 18.78 20.85
C GLY A 150 -6.28 18.57 21.76
#